data_AF-A0A090QPH0-F1
#
_entry.id   AF-A0A090QPH0-F1
#
_cell.length_a   1.000
_cell.length_b   1.000
_cell.length_c   1.000
_cell.angle_alpha   90.00
_cell.angle_beta   90.00
_cell.angle_gamma   90.00
#
_symmetry.space_group_name_H-M   'P 1'
#
loop_
_entity.id
_entity.type
_entity.pdbx_description
1 polymer ?
#
loop_
_entity_poly.entity_id
_entity_poly.type
_entity_poly.pdbx_seq_one_letter_code
_entity_poly.pdbx_strand_id
1 'polypeptide(L)'
;MDPNLYDLYNTQANIIIPTHARKLSEMVPAILNNDAETTLLDVADTLIALEKWPGEIKVIGPVSEEQRMAAAFRNDSPELRKAFNQYLTQIKKTARIMR
;
A
#
# COMPACT_ATOMS: atom_id res chain seq x y z
N MET A 1 -3.47 1.76 4.68
CA MET A 1 -4.40 1.51 3.55
C MET A 1 -5.77 2.04 3.92
N ASP A 2 -6.52 2.59 2.96
CA ASP A 2 -7.88 3.09 3.18
C ASP A 2 -8.89 1.92 3.17
N PRO A 3 -9.62 1.65 4.27
CA PRO A 3 -10.62 0.58 4.35
C PRO A 3 -11.73 0.67 3.29
N ASN A 4 -12.04 1.87 2.80
CA ASN A 4 -13.11 2.08 1.82
C ASN A 4 -12.79 1.48 0.44
N LEU A 5 -11.52 1.15 0.17
CA LEU A 5 -11.08 0.61 -1.12
C LEU A 5 -11.17 -0.92 -1.20
N TYR A 6 -11.50 -1.61 -0.11
CA TYR A 6 -11.43 -3.07 0.00
C TYR A 6 -12.70 -3.69 0.62
N ASP A 7 -13.83 -2.99 0.56
CA ASP A 7 -15.12 -3.44 1.09
C ASP A 7 -15.09 -3.89 2.56
N LEU A 8 -14.12 -3.43 3.36
CA LEU A 8 -13.92 -3.93 4.72
C LEU A 8 -15.12 -3.66 5.62
N TYR A 9 -15.83 -2.56 5.40
CA TYR A 9 -17.04 -2.23 6.16
C TYR A 9 -18.23 -3.16 5.88
N ASN A 10 -18.20 -3.87 4.74
CA ASN A 10 -19.18 -4.90 4.42
C ASN A 10 -18.82 -6.24 5.08
N THR A 11 -17.64 -6.34 5.69
CA THR A 11 -17.23 -7.47 6.51
C THR A 11 -17.68 -7.25 7.96
N GLN A 12 -17.68 -8.31 8.76
CA GLN A 12 -17.91 -8.22 10.22
C GLN A 12 -16.62 -7.85 10.99
N ALA A 13 -15.57 -7.42 10.30
CA ALA A 13 -14.30 -7.08 10.94
C ALA A 13 -14.41 -5.80 11.77
N ASN A 14 -13.74 -5.80 12.93
CA ASN A 14 -13.52 -4.59 13.70
C ASN A 14 -12.39 -3.77 13.07
N ILE A 15 -12.72 -2.69 12.36
CA ILE A 15 -11.74 -1.86 11.65
C ILE A 15 -11.07 -0.90 12.63
N ILE A 16 -9.78 -1.09 12.85
CA ILE A 16 -8.96 -0.23 13.71
C ILE A 16 -8.21 0.77 12.83
N ILE A 17 -8.63 2.03 12.87
CA ILE A 17 -7.89 3.14 12.26
C ILE A 17 -7.03 3.79 13.36
N PRO A 18 -5.69 3.79 13.24
CA PRO A 18 -4.83 4.42 14.23
C PRO A 18 -5.18 5.90 14.40
N THR A 19 -5.35 6.34 15.65
CA THR A 19 -5.69 7.74 16.01
C THR A 19 -4.57 8.73 15.71
N HIS A 20 -3.35 8.22 15.53
CA HIS A 20 -2.17 8.98 15.13
C HIS A 20 -1.59 8.34 13.87
N ALA A 21 -0.97 9.16 13.03
CA ALA A 21 -0.30 8.68 11.82
C ALA A 21 0.81 7.70 12.21
N ARG A 22 0.49 6.39 12.20
CA ARG A 22 1.50 5.34 12.32
C ARG A 22 2.29 5.27 11.02
N LYS A 23 3.60 5.06 11.15
CA LYS A 23 4.42 4.73 10.00
C LYS A 23 4.02 3.34 9.52
N LEU A 24 4.14 3.09 8.23
CA LEU A 24 3.82 1.76 7.68
C LEU A 24 4.66 0.64 8.34
N SER A 25 5.89 0.97 8.73
CA SER A 25 6.79 0.11 9.50
C SER A 25 6.26 -0.29 10.89
N GLU A 26 5.21 0.35 11.39
CA GLU A 26 4.60 0.10 12.71
C GLU A 26 3.37 -0.82 12.62
N MET A 27 2.91 -1.16 11.42
CA MET A 27 1.73 -2.02 11.22
C MET A 27 1.99 -3.47 11.64
N VAL A 28 3.15 -4.02 11.29
CA VAL A 28 3.51 -5.39 11.71
C VAL A 28 3.79 -5.47 13.22
N PRO A 29 4.55 -4.55 13.84
CA PRO A 29 4.64 -4.48 15.29
C PRO A 29 3.29 -4.41 15.99
N ALA A 30 2.29 -3.73 15.40
CA ALA A 30 0.94 -3.68 15.97
C ALA A 30 0.31 -5.08 16.08
N ILE A 31 0.48 -5.94 15.07
CA ILE A 31 0.00 -7.33 15.12
C ILE A 31 0.78 -8.13 16.16
N LEU A 32 2.11 -8.02 16.15
CA LEU A 32 2.97 -8.76 17.08
C LEU A 32 2.69 -8.39 18.55
N ASN A 33 2.25 -7.15 18.80
CA ASN A 33 1.87 -6.67 20.13
C ASN A 33 0.39 -6.96 20.49
N ASN A 34 -0.37 -7.61 19.60
CA ASN A 34 -1.81 -7.85 19.74
C ASN A 34 -2.66 -6.57 19.79
N ASP A 35 -2.19 -5.47 19.20
CA ASP A 35 -3.00 -4.26 18.98
C ASP A 35 -4.11 -4.53 17.94
N ALA A 36 -3.88 -5.48 17.03
CA ALA A 36 -4.80 -5.95 16.00
C ALA A 36 -4.46 -7.39 15.58
N GLU A 37 -5.43 -8.14 15.07
CA GLU A 37 -5.20 -9.53 14.62
C GLU A 37 -4.59 -9.59 13.20
N THR A 38 -4.92 -8.62 12.34
CA THR A 38 -4.47 -8.57 10.95
C THR A 38 -4.25 -7.13 10.49
N THR A 39 -3.51 -6.95 9.38
CA THR A 39 -3.25 -5.66 8.75
C THR A 39 -3.25 -5.81 7.24
N LEU A 40 -3.62 -4.73 6.55
CA LEU A 40 -3.45 -4.63 5.10
C LEU A 40 -2.15 -3.86 4.77
N LEU A 41 -1.33 -4.45 3.91
CA LEU A 41 -0.08 -3.90 3.39
C LEU A 41 -0.02 -4.13 1.88
N ASP A 42 0.73 -3.29 1.17
CA ASP A 42 1.05 -3.61 -0.22
C ASP A 42 2.12 -4.71 -0.29
N VAL A 43 2.33 -5.23 -1.50
CA VAL A 43 3.24 -6.34 -1.76
C VAL A 43 4.68 -5.98 -1.39
N ALA A 44 5.15 -4.77 -1.70
CA ALA A 44 6.54 -4.39 -1.48
C ALA A 44 6.86 -4.33 0.02
N ASP A 45 6.00 -3.68 0.80
CA ASP A 45 6.16 -3.60 2.25
C ASP A 45 5.99 -4.95 2.93
N THR A 46 5.11 -5.80 2.41
CA THR A 46 4.92 -7.17 2.91
C THR A 46 6.17 -8.03 2.72
N LEU A 47 6.86 -7.92 1.58
CA LEU A 47 8.10 -8.65 1.33
C LEU A 47 9.21 -8.23 2.31
N ILE A 48 9.35 -6.92 2.56
CA ILE A 48 10.29 -6.40 3.56
C ILE A 48 9.94 -6.88 4.97
N ALA A 49 8.65 -6.92 5.31
CA ALA A 49 8.18 -7.43 6.58
C ALA A 49 8.50 -8.92 6.78
N LEU A 50 8.27 -9.75 5.76
CA LEU A 50 8.58 -11.18 5.81
C LEU A 50 10.08 -11.45 6.03
N GLU A 51 10.95 -10.63 5.44
CA GLU A 51 12.40 -10.71 5.67
C GLU A 51 12.77 -10.32 7.11
N LYS A 52 12.11 -9.28 7.65
CA LYS A 52 12.41 -8.75 8.98
C LYS A 52 11.86 -9.61 10.12
N TRP A 53 10.72 -10.26 9.94
CA TRP A 53 10.04 -11.07 10.96
C TRP A 53 9.72 -12.48 10.43
N PRO A 54 10.77 -13.28 10.12
CA PRO A 54 10.58 -14.57 9.48
C PRO A 54 9.88 -15.54 10.43
N GLY A 55 8.76 -16.11 9.98
CA GLY A 55 7.98 -17.09 10.74
C GLY A 55 7.02 -16.51 11.78
N GLU A 56 7.13 -15.23 12.12
CA GLU A 56 6.26 -14.55 13.08
C GLU A 56 4.95 -14.04 12.46
N ILE A 57 4.97 -13.81 11.14
CA ILE A 57 3.79 -13.36 10.38
C ILE A 57 3.52 -14.27 9.19
N LYS A 58 2.27 -14.24 8.72
CA LYS A 58 1.83 -14.98 7.53
C LYS A 58 0.97 -14.09 6.64
N VAL A 59 1.21 -14.17 5.33
CA VAL A 59 0.39 -13.48 4.33
C VAL A 59 -0.77 -14.38 3.90
N ILE A 60 -1.99 -13.84 3.91
CA ILE A 60 -3.20 -14.55 3.51
C ILE A 60 -3.80 -13.88 2.27
N GLY A 61 -3.39 -14.36 1.10
CA GLY A 61 -3.96 -14.01 -0.21
C GLY A 61 -3.90 -12.52 -0.60
N PRO A 62 -4.17 -12.20 -1.86
CA PRO A 62 -4.48 -10.82 -2.24
C PRO A 62 -5.92 -10.48 -1.85
N VAL A 63 -6.13 -9.28 -1.31
CA VAL A 63 -7.48 -8.74 -1.01
C VAL A 63 -8.05 -7.89 -2.14
N SER A 64 -7.28 -7.68 -3.21
CA SER A 64 -7.66 -6.93 -4.39
C SER A 64 -6.98 -7.50 -5.63
N GLU A 65 -7.41 -7.03 -6.80
CA GLU A 65 -6.64 -7.20 -8.03
C GLU A 65 -5.29 -6.46 -7.99
N GLU A 66 -4.47 -6.65 -9.01
CA GLU A 66 -3.19 -5.96 -9.16
C GLU A 66 -3.39 -4.44 -9.21
N GLN A 67 -2.76 -3.73 -8.28
CA GLN A 67 -2.76 -2.27 -8.24
C GLN A 67 -1.41 -1.73 -8.69
N ARG A 68 -1.42 -0.68 -9.52
CA ARG A 68 -0.21 0.01 -9.97
C ARG A 68 -0.12 1.39 -9.33
N MET A 69 1.03 1.69 -8.73
CA MET A 69 1.29 3.01 -8.17
C MET A 69 1.23 4.08 -9.25
N ALA A 70 0.65 5.24 -8.90
CA ALA A 70 0.54 6.40 -9.77
C ALA A 70 0.82 7.69 -8.99
N ALA A 71 1.31 8.72 -9.69
CA ALA A 71 1.41 10.05 -9.12
C ALA A 71 0.03 10.72 -9.14
N ALA A 72 -0.39 11.27 -8.00
CA ALA A 72 -1.62 12.04 -7.89
C ALA A 72 -1.40 13.51 -8.28
N PHE A 73 -2.39 14.10 -8.94
CA PHE A 73 -2.39 15.51 -9.37
C PHE A 73 -3.69 16.17 -8.94
N ARG A 74 -3.66 17.50 -8.72
CA ARG A 74 -4.88 18.27 -8.51
C ARG A 74 -5.79 18.19 -9.74
N ASN A 75 -7.10 18.16 -9.51
CA ASN A 75 -8.11 18.03 -10.57
C ASN A 75 -8.03 19.16 -11.62
N ASP A 76 -7.66 20.37 -11.19
CA ASP A 76 -7.52 21.58 -12.01
C ASP A 76 -6.14 21.71 -12.69
N SER A 77 -5.27 20.70 -12.57
CA SER A 77 -3.90 20.73 -13.11
C SER A 77 -3.66 19.64 -14.18
N PRO A 78 -4.51 19.55 -15.22
CA PRO A 78 -4.37 18.50 -16.24
C PRO A 78 -3.07 18.59 -17.05
N GLU A 79 -2.52 19.79 -17.20
CA GLU A 79 -1.34 20.03 -18.04
C GLU A 79 -0.06 19.53 -17.36
N LEU A 80 0.02 19.68 -16.04
CA LEU A 80 1.09 19.11 -15.23
C LEU A 80 1.06 17.57 -15.29
N ARG A 81 -0.14 16.97 -15.13
CA ARG A 81 -0.33 15.53 -15.28
C ARG A 81 0.15 15.05 -16.64
N LYS A 82 -0.18 15.77 -17.72
CA LYS A 82 0.23 15.44 -19.08
C LYS A 82 1.75 15.49 -19.25
N ALA A 83 2.39 16.58 -18.81
CA ALA A 83 3.83 16.74 -18.88
C ALA A 83 4.58 15.66 -18.07
N PHE A 84 4.10 15.35 -16.87
CA PHE A 84 4.66 14.29 -16.04
C PHE A 84 4.52 12.90 -16.69
N ASN A 85 3.36 12.58 -17.26
CA ASN A 85 3.14 11.30 -17.93
C ASN A 85 4.04 11.11 -19.16
N GLN A 86 4.31 12.18 -19.91
CA GLN A 86 5.27 12.17 -21.02
C GLN A 86 6.68 11.87 -20.51
N TYR A 87 7.11 12.57 -19.46
CA TYR A 87 8.39 12.32 -18.79
C TYR A 87 8.50 10.88 -18.27
N LEU A 88 7.49 10.40 -17.55
CA LEU A 88 7.45 9.05 -16.99
C LEU A 88 7.52 7.98 -18.08
N THR A 89 6.83 8.19 -19.20
CA THR A 89 6.89 7.29 -20.36
C THR A 89 8.29 7.24 -20.95
N GLN A 90 8.96 8.40 -21.05
CA GLN A 90 10.32 8.48 -21.58
C GLN A 90 11.31 7.70 -20.69
N ILE A 91 11.28 7.90 -19.37
CA ILE A 91 12.21 7.24 -18.46
C ILE A 91 11.96 5.73 -18.33
N LYS A 92 10.70 5.28 -18.47
CA LYS A 92 10.34 3.85 -18.55
C LYS A 92 10.89 3.19 -19.82
N LYS A 93 10.91 3.90 -20.96
CA LYS A 93 11.51 3.41 -22.21
C LYS A 93 13.03 3.31 -22.14
N THR A 94 13.68 4.25 -21.45
CA THR A 94 15.14 4.27 -21.29
C THR A 94 15.64 3.42 -20.12
N ALA A 95 14.81 2.53 -19.56
CA ALA A 95 15.12 1.59 -18.47
C ALA A 95 15.69 2.19 -17.17
N ARG A 96 15.50 3.50 -16.92
CA ARG A 96 16.05 4.16 -15.71
C ARG A 96 15.25 3.84 -14.44
N ILE A 97 14.04 3.33 -14.59
CA ILE A 97 13.16 2.86 -13.52
C ILE A 97 12.51 1.58 -14.03
N MET A 98 12.70 0.46 -13.34
CA MET A 98 12.18 -0.85 -13.75
C MET A 98 10.63 -0.86 -13.81
N ARG A 99 10.09 -1.75 -14.66
CA ARG A 99 8.66 -1.80 -15.07
C ARG A 99 7.70 -2.20 -13.97
#